data_AF-A0A961T4B5-F1
#
_entry.id   AF-A0A961T4B5-F1
#
_cell.length_a   1.000
_cell.length_b   1.000
_cell.length_c   1.000
_cell.angle_alpha   90.00
_cell.angle_beta   90.00
_cell.angle_gamma   90.00
#
_symmetry.space_group_name_H-M   'P 1'
#
loop_
_entity.id
_entity.type
_entity.pdbx_description
1 polymer ?
#
loop_
_entity_poly.entity_id
_entity_poly.type
_entity_poly.pdbx_seq_one_letter_code
_entity_poly.pdbx_strand_id
1 'polypeptide(L)'
;IVLPSTPIVALGMGATGILRAAGDARRSMYTTLAGGIAAAVLDPILIFGFDLGLDGAAYSTVLSRAVLLAVGIWGAQGVHRLVKLPGRAELATAFRPFFAVGIPAIMTQVATPVGNTYVTIEIARFGDQAVAGWAIVGRLLPVAFSGVFALSGAIGPIIGQNIGARLHSRARDALRDSLIFITIYVLCAWGLLALFADPLAGLFNAEGEAREIVIFFCRFAAASFVFYGALFVANAAFNNLGYATYSTVFSWGRSTLGVIPFVWIGAQYYGAIGVVAGWSLGAVLFGVAAAIVAFRVIERLAAEGTGPDDVLPGPPPSAHSPFSTAKAATFQ
;
A
#
# COMPACT_ATOMS: atom_id res chain seq x y z
N ILE A 1 -5.74 -25.32 0.31
CA ILE A 1 -5.12 -25.18 1.66
C ILE A 1 -5.11 -23.72 2.15
N VAL A 2 -4.65 -22.75 1.36
CA VAL A 2 -4.50 -21.35 1.82
C VAL A 2 -5.83 -20.59 2.00
N LEU A 3 -6.80 -20.77 1.10
CA LEU A 3 -8.09 -20.02 1.11
C LEU A 3 -8.87 -20.16 2.43
N PRO A 4 -9.06 -21.36 3.01
CA PRO A 4 -9.74 -21.52 4.30
C PRO A 4 -9.08 -20.81 5.48
N SER A 5 -7.79 -20.46 5.40
CA SER A 5 -7.07 -19.73 6.46
C SER A 5 -7.24 -18.21 6.40
N THR A 6 -8.05 -17.69 5.47
CA THR A 6 -8.34 -16.25 5.34
C THR A 6 -8.97 -15.60 6.59
N PRO A 7 -9.83 -16.28 7.38
CA PRO A 7 -10.31 -15.70 8.64
C PRO A 7 -9.21 -15.50 9.68
N ILE A 8 -8.22 -16.40 9.71
CA ILE A 8 -7.10 -16.34 10.67
C ILE A 8 -6.28 -15.07 10.43
N VAL A 9 -5.92 -14.81 9.17
CA VAL A 9 -5.18 -13.58 8.84
C VAL A 9 -6.04 -12.34 9.05
N ALA A 10 -7.34 -12.38 8.75
CA ALA A 10 -8.25 -11.25 9.00
C ALA A 10 -8.32 -10.87 10.49
N LEU A 11 -8.44 -11.86 11.38
CA LEU A 11 -8.40 -11.64 12.83
C LEU A 11 -7.04 -11.09 13.29
N GLY A 12 -5.95 -11.62 12.76
CA GLY A 12 -4.61 -11.16 13.10
C GLY A 12 -4.32 -9.73 12.63
N MET A 13 -4.79 -9.37 11.43
CA MET A 13 -4.74 -7.99 10.93
C MET A 13 -5.65 -7.06 11.74
N GLY A 14 -6.81 -7.53 12.18
CA GLY A 14 -7.70 -6.79 13.10
C GLY A 14 -7.01 -6.47 14.43
N ALA A 15 -6.38 -7.47 15.06
CA ALA A 15 -5.59 -7.27 16.28
C ALA A 15 -4.41 -6.30 16.07
N THR A 16 -3.75 -6.40 14.91
CA THR A 16 -2.70 -5.45 14.51
C THR A 16 -3.24 -4.02 14.41
N GLY A 17 -4.44 -3.84 13.87
CA GLY A 17 -5.13 -2.55 13.79
C GLY A 17 -5.47 -1.97 15.16
N ILE A 18 -5.97 -2.80 16.09
CA ILE A 18 -6.24 -2.41 17.48
C ILE A 18 -4.96 -1.87 18.16
N LEU A 19 -3.83 -2.56 17.99
CA LEU A 19 -2.54 -2.12 18.54
C LEU A 19 -2.08 -0.77 17.99
N ARG A 20 -2.27 -0.51 16.68
CA ARG A 20 -1.97 0.81 16.10
C ARG A 20 -2.88 1.90 16.62
N ALA A 21 -4.18 1.60 16.78
CA ALA A 21 -5.14 2.55 17.33
C ALA A 21 -4.82 2.92 18.79
N ALA A 22 -4.24 1.98 19.56
CA ALA A 22 -3.75 2.22 20.91
C ALA A 22 -2.38 2.94 20.98
N GLY A 23 -1.76 3.25 19.84
CA GLY A 23 -0.44 3.90 19.77
C GLY A 23 0.76 2.95 19.96
N ASP A 24 0.54 1.64 20.05
CA ASP A 24 1.61 0.65 20.23
C ASP A 24 2.15 0.14 18.89
N ALA A 25 2.85 1.03 18.18
CA ALA A 25 3.44 0.74 16.88
C ALA A 25 4.48 -0.40 16.95
N ARG A 26 5.21 -0.53 18.07
CA ARG A 26 6.26 -1.54 18.24
C ARG A 26 5.66 -2.96 18.28
N ARG A 27 4.61 -3.17 19.08
CA ARG A 27 3.94 -4.49 19.11
C ARG A 27 3.19 -4.79 17.83
N SER A 28 2.58 -3.78 17.20
CA SER A 28 1.97 -3.92 15.87
C SER A 28 2.99 -4.41 14.83
N MET A 29 4.21 -3.87 14.85
CA MET A 29 5.31 -4.31 14.00
C MET A 29 5.73 -5.75 14.31
N TYR A 30 5.84 -6.13 15.59
CA TYR A 30 6.16 -7.51 15.97
C TYR A 30 5.15 -8.53 15.47
N THR A 31 3.86 -8.19 15.41
CA THR A 31 2.83 -9.06 14.81
C THR A 31 3.13 -9.38 13.35
N THR A 32 3.50 -8.37 12.56
CA THR A 32 3.85 -8.57 11.14
C THR A 32 5.20 -9.29 11.00
N LEU A 33 6.21 -8.91 11.80
CA LEU A 33 7.54 -9.48 11.73
C LEU A 33 7.56 -10.97 12.12
N ALA A 34 6.83 -11.35 13.18
CA ALA A 34 6.75 -12.73 13.62
C ALA A 34 6.12 -13.65 12.55
N GLY A 35 5.07 -13.17 11.87
CA GLY A 35 4.48 -13.90 10.73
C GLY A 35 5.46 -14.05 9.56
N GLY A 36 6.22 -12.99 9.23
CA GLY A 36 7.24 -13.03 8.19
C GLY A 36 8.42 -13.96 8.52
N ILE A 37 8.91 -13.91 9.76
CA ILE A 37 9.98 -14.81 10.25
C ILE A 37 9.50 -16.26 10.26
N ALA A 38 8.26 -16.50 10.71
CA ALA A 38 7.67 -17.83 10.67
C ALA A 38 7.65 -18.38 9.24
N ALA A 39 7.23 -17.58 8.25
CA ALA A 39 7.25 -18.00 6.85
C ALA A 39 8.68 -18.29 6.37
N ALA A 40 9.63 -17.40 6.65
CA ALA A 40 11.02 -17.56 6.24
C ALA A 40 11.70 -18.82 6.80
N VAL A 41 11.30 -19.25 8.01
CA VAL A 41 11.82 -20.48 8.65
C VAL A 41 11.04 -21.72 8.22
N LEU A 42 9.71 -21.63 8.15
CA LEU A 42 8.85 -22.77 7.83
C LEU A 42 8.90 -23.14 6.35
N ASP A 43 9.11 -22.18 5.45
CA ASP A 43 9.17 -22.43 3.99
C ASP A 43 10.27 -23.45 3.65
N PRO A 44 11.56 -23.27 4.00
CA PRO A 44 12.59 -24.27 3.67
C PRO A 44 12.35 -25.63 4.32
N ILE A 45 11.84 -25.66 5.55
CA ILE A 45 11.59 -26.89 6.30
C ILE A 45 10.46 -27.70 5.64
N LEU A 46 9.35 -27.06 5.31
CA LEU A 46 8.18 -27.75 4.75
C LEU A 46 8.34 -28.05 3.26
N ILE A 47 8.97 -27.15 2.50
CA ILE A 47 9.17 -27.34 1.06
C ILE A 47 10.26 -28.37 0.79
N PHE A 48 11.46 -28.18 1.36
CA PHE A 48 12.63 -29.01 1.06
C PHE A 48 12.88 -30.08 2.12
N GLY A 49 12.67 -29.78 3.40
CA GLY A 49 12.92 -30.73 4.49
C GLY A 49 11.93 -31.90 4.50
N PHE A 50 10.66 -31.63 4.22
CA PHE A 50 9.60 -32.65 4.14
C PHE A 50 9.19 -33.02 2.71
N ASP A 51 9.86 -32.46 1.70
CA ASP A 51 9.61 -32.70 0.27
C ASP A 51 8.13 -32.51 -0.16
N LEU A 52 7.42 -31.58 0.51
CA LEU A 52 6.00 -31.32 0.23
C LEU A 52 5.81 -30.35 -0.94
N GLY A 53 6.89 -29.80 -1.49
CA GLY A 53 6.85 -28.86 -2.63
C GLY A 53 5.83 -27.73 -2.43
N LEU A 54 4.84 -27.66 -3.32
CA LEU A 54 3.81 -26.61 -3.32
C LEU A 54 2.82 -26.73 -2.14
N ASP A 55 2.54 -27.95 -1.67
CA ASP A 55 1.71 -28.17 -0.48
C ASP A 55 2.45 -27.70 0.78
N GLY A 56 3.77 -27.90 0.83
CA GLY A 56 4.64 -27.39 1.90
C GLY A 56 4.55 -25.86 2.05
N ALA A 57 4.62 -25.13 0.94
CA ALA A 57 4.44 -23.68 0.91
C ALA A 57 3.04 -23.26 1.41
N ALA A 58 2.01 -24.05 1.08
CA ALA A 58 0.66 -23.79 1.53
C ALA A 58 0.49 -24.01 3.05
N TYR A 59 1.05 -25.09 3.61
CA TYR A 59 1.04 -25.34 5.05
C TYR A 59 1.85 -24.28 5.82
N SER A 60 3.02 -23.89 5.31
CA SER A 60 3.84 -22.82 5.87
C SER A 60 3.06 -21.51 5.98
N THR A 61 2.31 -21.17 4.92
CA THR A 61 1.47 -19.97 4.90
C THR A 61 0.40 -20.01 6.00
N VAL A 62 -0.26 -21.15 6.22
CA VAL A 62 -1.29 -21.31 7.26
C VAL A 62 -0.69 -21.16 8.65
N LEU A 63 0.45 -21.80 8.91
CA LEU A 63 1.15 -21.71 10.19
C LEU A 63 1.66 -20.29 10.47
N SER A 64 2.22 -19.62 9.47
CA SER A 64 2.68 -18.24 9.58
C SER A 64 1.55 -17.27 9.90
N ARG A 65 0.36 -17.49 9.33
CA ARG A 65 -0.86 -16.74 9.67
C ARG A 65 -1.33 -17.04 11.10
N ALA A 66 -1.19 -18.28 11.57
CA ALA A 66 -1.49 -18.63 12.96
C ALA A 66 -0.54 -17.96 13.95
N VAL A 67 0.76 -17.88 13.64
CA VAL A 67 1.74 -17.12 14.43
C VAL A 67 1.39 -15.63 14.47
N LEU A 68 1.04 -15.05 13.32
CA LEU A 68 0.57 -13.66 13.23
C LEU A 68 -0.64 -13.44 14.14
N LEU A 69 -1.64 -14.31 14.08
CA LEU A 69 -2.83 -14.22 14.95
C LEU A 69 -2.47 -14.32 16.43
N ALA A 70 -1.63 -15.30 16.80
CA ALA A 70 -1.23 -15.53 18.19
C ALA A 70 -0.50 -14.32 18.79
N VAL A 71 0.48 -13.75 18.06
CA VAL A 71 1.22 -12.56 18.50
C VAL A 71 0.31 -11.33 18.54
N GLY A 72 -0.59 -11.19 17.57
CA GLY A 72 -1.58 -10.10 17.53
C GLY A 72 -2.53 -10.12 18.73
N ILE A 73 -3.14 -11.27 19.02
CA ILE A 73 -4.04 -11.43 20.17
C ILE A 73 -3.29 -11.24 21.49
N TRP A 74 -2.07 -11.80 21.61
CA TRP A 74 -1.25 -11.60 22.79
C TRP A 74 -0.98 -10.10 23.05
N GLY A 75 -0.66 -9.33 22.02
CA GLY A 75 -0.49 -7.89 22.15
C GLY A 75 -1.78 -7.17 22.52
N ALA A 76 -2.87 -7.42 21.79
CA ALA A 76 -4.13 -6.69 21.94
C ALA A 76 -4.84 -7.02 23.26
N GLN A 77 -4.86 -8.30 23.66
CA GLN A 77 -5.57 -8.77 24.85
C GLN A 77 -4.66 -9.03 26.04
N GLY A 78 -3.52 -9.69 25.82
CA GLY A 78 -2.59 -10.02 26.91
C GLY A 78 -1.98 -8.78 27.55
N VAL A 79 -1.63 -7.77 26.74
CA VAL A 79 -1.01 -6.54 27.25
C VAL A 79 -2.02 -5.43 27.49
N HIS A 80 -2.80 -5.06 26.48
CA HIS A 80 -3.68 -3.88 26.57
C HIS A 80 -5.11 -4.20 27.01
N ARG A 81 -5.52 -5.48 27.04
CA ARG A 81 -6.89 -5.94 27.38
C ARG A 81 -7.99 -5.23 26.58
N LEU A 82 -7.74 -4.97 25.30
CA LEU A 82 -8.64 -4.21 24.42
C LEU A 82 -9.67 -5.08 23.68
N VAL A 83 -9.64 -6.40 23.86
CA VAL A 83 -10.51 -7.32 23.13
C VAL A 83 -11.58 -7.86 24.05
N LYS A 84 -12.84 -7.52 23.75
CA LYS A 84 -14.03 -8.06 24.42
C LYS A 84 -14.96 -8.62 23.35
N LEU A 85 -15.56 -9.79 23.60
CA LEU A 85 -16.65 -10.27 22.74
C LEU A 85 -17.85 -9.31 22.90
N PRO A 86 -18.32 -8.68 21.81
CA PRO A 86 -19.44 -7.76 21.89
C PRO A 86 -20.76 -8.50 22.11
N GLY A 87 -21.66 -7.90 22.89
CA GLY A 87 -23.05 -8.35 22.98
C GLY A 87 -23.83 -8.07 21.67
N ARG A 88 -24.98 -8.72 21.47
CA ARG A 88 -25.82 -8.52 20.26
C ARG A 88 -26.22 -7.05 20.05
N ALA A 89 -26.54 -6.34 21.13
CA ALA A 89 -26.91 -4.92 21.08
C ALA A 89 -25.71 -4.02 20.72
N GLU A 90 -24.52 -4.30 21.27
CA GLU A 90 -23.28 -3.59 20.94
C GLU A 90 -22.87 -3.82 19.47
N LEU A 91 -23.09 -5.04 18.96
CA LEU A 91 -22.83 -5.36 17.55
C LEU A 91 -23.77 -4.60 16.62
N ALA A 92 -25.06 -4.50 16.97
CA ALA A 92 -26.04 -3.78 16.17
C ALA A 92 -25.73 -2.27 16.08
N THR A 93 -25.27 -1.65 17.16
CA THR A 93 -24.88 -0.24 17.17
C THR A 93 -23.55 0.00 16.44
N ALA A 94 -22.61 -0.93 16.52
CA ALA A 94 -21.32 -0.85 15.81
C ALA A 94 -21.41 -1.14 14.30
N PHE A 95 -22.46 -1.84 13.85
CA PHE A 95 -22.61 -2.30 12.47
C PHE A 95 -22.55 -1.14 11.47
N ARG A 96 -23.42 -0.13 11.62
CA ARG A 96 -23.54 0.97 10.66
C ARG A 96 -22.26 1.83 10.58
N PRO A 97 -21.65 2.29 11.70
CA PRO A 97 -20.38 3.01 11.66
C PRO A 97 -19.22 2.18 11.08
N PHE A 98 -19.16 0.89 11.40
CA PHE A 98 -18.12 0.00 10.90
C PHE A 98 -18.18 -0.13 9.37
N PHE A 99 -19.36 -0.42 8.80
CA PHE A 99 -19.50 -0.56 7.35
C PHE A 99 -19.39 0.77 6.60
N ALA A 100 -19.73 1.90 7.23
CA ALA A 100 -19.54 3.22 6.64
C ALA A 100 -18.06 3.53 6.32
N VAL A 101 -17.11 2.98 7.10
CA VAL A 101 -15.66 3.10 6.86
C VAL A 101 -15.11 1.87 6.13
N GLY A 102 -15.57 0.69 6.50
CA GLY A 102 -15.10 -0.59 5.99
C GLY A 102 -15.40 -0.80 4.50
N ILE A 103 -16.60 -0.47 4.03
CA ILE A 103 -16.98 -0.67 2.62
C ILE A 103 -16.10 0.18 1.69
N PRO A 104 -15.95 1.51 1.89
CA PRO A 104 -15.04 2.32 1.08
C PRO A 104 -13.60 1.80 1.12
N ALA A 105 -13.09 1.41 2.28
CA ALA A 105 -11.74 0.85 2.41
C ALA A 105 -11.57 -0.46 1.61
N ILE A 106 -12.53 -1.37 1.69
CA ILE A 106 -12.54 -2.62 0.90
C ILE A 106 -12.59 -2.29 -0.60
N MET A 107 -13.45 -1.36 -1.01
CA MET A 107 -13.56 -0.94 -2.42
C MET A 107 -12.28 -0.32 -2.95
N THR A 108 -11.58 0.49 -2.13
CA THR A 108 -10.25 1.02 -2.48
C THR A 108 -9.24 -0.10 -2.69
N GLN A 109 -9.23 -1.11 -1.81
CA GLN A 109 -8.30 -2.25 -1.90
C GLN A 109 -8.62 -3.20 -3.07
N VAL A 110 -9.89 -3.32 -3.47
CA VAL A 110 -10.34 -4.16 -4.60
C VAL A 110 -10.09 -3.50 -5.96
N ALA A 111 -10.07 -2.16 -6.04
CA ALA A 111 -9.89 -1.44 -7.28
C ALA A 111 -8.61 -1.85 -8.03
N THR A 112 -7.47 -1.94 -7.33
CA THR A 112 -6.18 -2.26 -7.95
C THR A 112 -6.13 -3.69 -8.51
N PRO A 113 -6.50 -4.75 -7.74
CA PRO A 113 -6.64 -6.10 -8.27
C PRO A 113 -7.55 -6.18 -9.49
N VAL A 114 -8.71 -5.52 -9.49
CA VAL A 114 -9.65 -5.55 -10.63
C VAL A 114 -8.98 -4.99 -11.91
N GLY A 115 -8.29 -3.85 -11.79
CA GLY A 115 -7.54 -3.27 -12.91
C GLY A 115 -6.43 -4.20 -13.40
N ASN A 116 -5.67 -4.80 -12.48
CA ASN A 116 -4.61 -5.75 -12.83
C ASN A 116 -5.15 -7.04 -13.45
N THR A 117 -6.30 -7.54 -13.01
CA THR A 117 -6.98 -8.69 -13.62
C THR A 117 -7.33 -8.40 -15.08
N TYR A 118 -7.87 -7.21 -15.37
CA TYR A 118 -8.14 -6.81 -16.75
C TYR A 118 -6.87 -6.78 -17.61
N VAL A 119 -5.80 -6.14 -17.11
CA VAL A 119 -4.49 -6.11 -17.80
C VAL A 119 -3.98 -7.53 -18.07
N THR A 120 -4.13 -8.43 -17.10
CA THR A 120 -3.67 -9.82 -17.22
C THR A 120 -4.49 -10.59 -18.25
N ILE A 121 -5.80 -10.38 -18.30
CA ILE A 121 -6.68 -10.95 -19.34
C ILE A 121 -6.29 -10.46 -20.73
N GLU A 122 -5.98 -9.17 -20.88
CA GLU A 122 -5.57 -8.61 -22.17
C GLU A 122 -4.17 -9.12 -22.59
N ILE A 123 -3.21 -9.23 -21.66
CA ILE A 123 -1.90 -9.85 -21.94
C ILE A 123 -2.03 -11.32 -22.33
N ALA A 124 -2.94 -12.07 -21.70
CA ALA A 124 -3.14 -13.49 -22.00
C ALA A 124 -3.58 -13.76 -23.45
N ARG A 125 -4.11 -12.75 -24.17
CA ARG A 125 -4.47 -12.87 -25.58
C ARG A 125 -3.26 -12.93 -26.52
N PHE A 126 -2.08 -12.53 -26.05
CA PHE A 126 -0.84 -12.53 -26.82
C PHE A 126 0.02 -13.79 -26.58
N GLY A 127 -0.50 -14.77 -25.82
CA GLY A 127 0.13 -16.08 -25.65
C GLY A 127 1.05 -16.19 -24.43
N ASP A 128 1.62 -17.38 -24.26
CA ASP A 128 2.31 -17.78 -23.02
C ASP A 128 3.58 -16.95 -22.75
N GLN A 129 4.31 -16.53 -23.79
CA GLN A 129 5.48 -15.66 -23.63
C GLN A 129 5.09 -14.28 -23.08
N ALA A 130 3.98 -13.70 -23.54
CA ALA A 130 3.51 -12.42 -23.02
C ALA A 130 3.11 -12.51 -21.53
N VAL A 131 2.41 -13.59 -21.16
CA VAL A 131 2.04 -13.89 -19.76
C VAL A 131 3.28 -14.10 -18.89
N ALA A 132 4.29 -14.82 -19.40
CA ALA A 132 5.55 -15.03 -18.69
C ALA A 132 6.29 -13.69 -18.45
N GLY A 133 6.38 -12.83 -19.47
CA GLY A 133 6.95 -11.48 -19.34
C GLY A 133 6.22 -10.65 -18.29
N TRP A 134 4.88 -10.65 -18.31
CA TRP A 134 4.07 -9.97 -17.30
C TRP A 134 4.24 -10.55 -15.90
N ALA A 135 4.40 -11.86 -15.76
CA ALA A 135 4.68 -12.50 -14.48
C ALA A 135 6.05 -12.07 -13.92
N ILE A 136 7.07 -11.91 -14.76
CA ILE A 136 8.38 -11.39 -14.36
C ILE A 136 8.24 -9.93 -13.90
N VAL A 137 7.53 -9.09 -14.65
CA VAL A 137 7.22 -7.70 -14.24
C VAL A 137 6.52 -7.68 -12.87
N GLY A 138 5.56 -8.57 -12.65
CA GLY A 138 4.87 -8.76 -11.37
C GLY A 138 5.80 -9.09 -10.20
N ARG A 139 6.92 -9.78 -10.45
CA ARG A 139 7.95 -10.10 -9.43
C ARG A 139 8.91 -8.94 -9.18
N LEU A 140 9.23 -8.15 -10.21
CA LEU A 140 10.09 -6.97 -10.09
C LEU A 140 9.40 -5.84 -9.31
N LEU A 141 8.09 -5.69 -9.51
CA LEU A 141 7.28 -4.59 -8.97
C LEU A 141 7.41 -4.40 -7.45
N PRO A 142 7.12 -5.41 -6.59
CA PRO A 142 7.22 -5.25 -5.14
C PRO A 142 8.65 -4.97 -4.68
N VAL A 143 9.65 -5.55 -5.35
CA VAL A 143 11.07 -5.39 -4.98
C VAL A 143 11.52 -3.96 -5.28
N ALA A 144 11.29 -3.50 -6.52
CA ALA A 144 11.72 -2.19 -6.98
C ALA A 144 10.96 -1.04 -6.31
N PHE A 145 9.68 -1.24 -5.96
CA PHE A 145 8.81 -0.18 -5.46
C PHE A 145 8.29 -0.41 -4.04
N SER A 146 8.92 -1.29 -3.26
CA SER A 146 8.60 -1.52 -1.84
C SER A 146 8.55 -0.22 -1.02
N GLY A 147 9.47 0.73 -1.30
CA GLY A 147 9.51 2.04 -0.65
C GLY A 147 8.25 2.88 -0.89
N VAL A 148 7.59 2.72 -2.04
CA VAL A 148 6.31 3.39 -2.33
C VAL A 148 5.22 2.93 -1.37
N PHE A 149 5.10 1.61 -1.20
CA PHE A 149 4.12 1.02 -0.31
C PHE A 149 4.43 1.34 1.17
N ALA A 150 5.71 1.35 1.55
CA ALA A 150 6.15 1.71 2.90
C ALA A 150 5.83 3.17 3.24
N LEU A 151 6.14 4.11 2.34
CA LEU A 151 5.87 5.54 2.55
C LEU A 151 4.37 5.82 2.72
N SER A 152 3.52 5.20 1.90
CA SER A 152 2.06 5.35 2.00
C SER A 152 1.54 4.94 3.38
N GLY A 153 2.11 3.89 3.99
CA GLY A 153 1.77 3.48 5.35
C GLY A 153 2.26 4.45 6.44
N ALA A 154 3.40 5.10 6.23
CA ALA A 154 4.02 5.99 7.22
C ALA A 154 3.45 7.42 7.20
N ILE A 155 3.13 7.96 6.03
CA ILE A 155 2.74 9.36 5.89
C ILE A 155 1.33 9.67 6.40
N GLY A 156 0.44 8.68 6.33
CA GLY A 156 -0.96 8.82 6.76
C GLY A 156 -1.09 9.33 8.20
N PRO A 157 -0.52 8.64 9.20
CA PRO A 157 -0.53 9.08 10.60
C PRO A 157 0.15 10.44 10.81
N ILE A 158 1.24 10.72 10.09
CA ILE A 158 1.95 12.01 10.20
C ILE A 158 1.05 13.16 9.77
N ILE A 159 0.38 13.03 8.62
CA ILE A 159 -0.58 14.03 8.13
C ILE A 159 -1.76 14.16 9.10
N GLY A 160 -2.35 13.04 9.52
CA GLY A 160 -3.47 13.03 10.46
C GLY A 160 -3.17 13.70 11.80
N GLN A 161 -1.99 13.41 12.37
CA GLN A 161 -1.54 14.03 13.63
C GLN A 161 -1.30 15.53 13.51
N ASN A 162 -0.67 15.98 12.41
CA ASN A 162 -0.44 17.42 12.21
C ASN A 162 -1.75 18.19 12.01
N ILE A 163 -2.70 17.63 11.24
CA ILE A 163 -4.03 18.24 11.10
C ILE A 163 -4.79 18.23 12.43
N GLY A 164 -4.74 17.14 13.19
CA GLY A 164 -5.36 17.06 14.53
C GLY A 164 -4.77 18.06 15.52
N ALA A 165 -3.48 18.39 15.39
CA ALA A 165 -2.79 19.42 16.15
C ALA A 165 -2.94 20.84 15.56
N ARG A 166 -3.77 21.03 14.53
CA ARG A 166 -3.97 22.31 13.79
C ARG A 166 -2.71 22.86 13.13
N LEU A 167 -1.68 22.03 12.95
CA LEU A 167 -0.44 22.36 12.26
C LEU A 167 -0.59 22.10 10.76
N HIS A 168 -1.52 22.82 10.11
CA HIS A 168 -1.85 22.62 8.70
C HIS A 168 -0.68 22.86 7.75
N SER A 169 0.19 23.83 8.05
CA SER A 169 1.44 24.06 7.29
C SER A 169 2.33 22.83 7.29
N ARG A 170 2.54 22.21 8.46
CA ARG A 170 3.34 20.98 8.59
C ARG A 170 2.70 19.79 7.88
N ALA A 171 1.37 19.69 7.86
CA ALA A 171 0.68 18.66 7.10
C ALA A 171 0.89 18.84 5.58
N ARG A 172 0.87 20.09 5.09
CA ARG A 172 1.15 20.44 3.70
C ARG A 172 2.61 20.14 3.33
N ASP A 173 3.54 20.50 4.20
CA ASP A 173 4.97 20.22 4.00
C ASP A 173 5.23 18.71 4.00
N ALA A 174 4.62 17.95 4.92
CA ALA A 174 4.72 16.50 4.94
C ALA A 174 4.20 15.85 3.64
N LEU A 175 3.08 16.35 3.10
CA LEU A 175 2.56 15.89 1.80
C LEU A 175 3.52 16.21 0.66
N ARG A 176 4.03 17.45 0.60
CA ARG A 176 5.00 17.90 -0.41
C ARG A 176 6.29 17.10 -0.36
N ASP A 177 6.89 16.96 0.82
CA ASP A 177 8.15 16.24 1.03
C ASP A 177 8.00 14.77 0.68
N SER A 178 6.84 14.17 0.96
CA SER A 178 6.53 12.80 0.54
C SER A 178 6.44 12.66 -0.99
N LEU A 179 5.85 13.63 -1.68
CA LEU A 179 5.79 13.66 -3.15
C LEU A 179 7.17 13.90 -3.78
N ILE A 180 8.02 14.70 -3.15
CA ILE A 180 9.41 14.89 -3.59
C ILE A 180 10.21 13.60 -3.40
N PHE A 181 10.14 13.03 -2.19
CA PHE A 181 10.84 11.79 -1.86
C PHE A 181 10.43 10.64 -2.77
N ILE A 182 9.12 10.45 -2.99
CA ILE A 182 8.64 9.35 -3.83
C ILE A 182 9.08 9.52 -5.29
N THR A 183 9.11 10.76 -5.79
CA THR A 183 9.59 11.06 -7.14
C THR A 183 11.07 10.72 -7.27
N ILE A 184 11.91 11.17 -6.34
CA ILE A 184 13.35 10.87 -6.35
C ILE A 184 13.59 9.36 -6.23
N TYR A 185 12.90 8.70 -5.29
CA TYR A 185 13.01 7.26 -5.07
C TYR A 185 12.65 6.46 -6.33
N VAL A 186 11.51 6.77 -6.95
CA VAL A 186 11.07 6.08 -8.16
C VAL A 186 12.01 6.34 -9.32
N LEU A 187 12.51 7.58 -9.51
CA LEU A 187 13.45 7.88 -10.58
C LEU A 187 14.79 7.16 -10.40
N CYS A 188 15.29 7.04 -9.17
CA CYS A 188 16.48 6.25 -8.87
C CYS A 188 16.24 4.76 -9.13
N ALA A 189 15.12 4.21 -8.67
CA ALA A 189 14.76 2.80 -8.90
C ALA A 189 14.58 2.51 -10.40
N TRP A 190 13.90 3.40 -11.12
CA TRP A 190 13.75 3.33 -12.58
C TRP A 190 15.09 3.41 -13.28
N GLY A 191 15.98 4.33 -12.91
CA GLY A 191 17.33 4.44 -13.49
C GLY A 191 18.13 3.15 -13.33
N LEU A 192 18.06 2.50 -12.16
CA LEU A 192 18.68 1.20 -11.93
C LEU A 192 18.01 0.10 -12.77
N LEU A 193 16.68 0.03 -12.82
CA LEU A 193 15.97 -0.94 -13.65
C LEU A 193 16.31 -0.78 -15.14
N ALA A 194 16.35 0.45 -15.63
CA ALA A 194 16.66 0.76 -17.02
C ALA A 194 18.10 0.38 -17.37
N LEU A 195 19.07 0.65 -16.48
CA LEU A 195 20.47 0.28 -16.66
C LEU A 195 20.67 -1.24 -16.65
N PHE A 196 19.98 -1.95 -15.76
CA PHE A 196 20.08 -3.40 -15.62
C PHE A 196 19.00 -4.18 -16.39
N ALA A 197 18.30 -3.55 -17.33
CA ALA A 197 17.16 -4.18 -18.03
C ALA A 197 17.54 -5.50 -18.73
N ASP A 198 18.65 -5.51 -19.48
CA ASP A 198 19.12 -6.70 -20.19
C ASP A 198 19.63 -7.82 -19.25
N PRO A 199 20.48 -7.53 -18.24
CA PRO A 199 20.85 -8.49 -17.21
C PRO A 199 19.64 -9.06 -16.45
N LEU A 200 18.66 -8.22 -16.10
CA LEU A 200 17.45 -8.66 -15.41
C LEU A 200 16.63 -9.61 -16.30
N ALA A 201 16.43 -9.28 -17.56
CA ALA A 201 15.75 -10.17 -18.49
C ALA A 201 16.49 -11.52 -18.66
N GLY A 202 17.83 -11.49 -18.70
CA GLY A 202 18.68 -12.68 -18.71
C GLY A 202 18.57 -13.53 -17.44
N LEU A 203 18.51 -12.91 -16.26
CA LEU A 203 18.37 -13.60 -14.97
C LEU A 203 17.09 -14.44 -14.88
N PHE A 204 16.02 -13.97 -15.53
CA PHE A 204 14.75 -14.69 -15.59
C PHE A 204 14.63 -15.64 -16.79
N ASN A 205 15.70 -15.84 -17.58
CA ASN A 205 15.68 -16.58 -18.85
C ASN A 205 14.52 -16.13 -19.76
N ALA A 206 14.27 -14.81 -19.82
CA ALA A 206 13.22 -14.26 -20.65
C ALA A 206 13.68 -14.25 -22.12
N GLU A 207 12.86 -14.84 -23.00
CA GLU A 207 13.09 -14.94 -24.44
C GLU A 207 11.90 -14.39 -25.23
N GLY A 208 12.15 -14.02 -26.49
CA GLY A 208 11.12 -13.51 -27.41
C GLY A 208 10.30 -12.36 -26.83
N GLU A 209 8.99 -12.47 -26.92
CA GLU A 209 8.05 -11.43 -26.46
C GLU A 209 8.13 -11.19 -24.94
N ALA A 210 8.46 -12.23 -24.15
CA ALA A 210 8.64 -12.08 -22.70
C ALA A 210 9.78 -11.12 -22.38
N ARG A 211 10.89 -11.22 -23.14
CA ARG A 211 12.05 -10.33 -22.99
C ARG A 211 11.71 -8.90 -23.36
N GLU A 212 10.97 -8.70 -24.45
CA GLU A 212 10.56 -7.37 -24.91
C GLU A 212 9.69 -6.66 -23.88
N ILE A 213 8.72 -7.37 -23.29
CA ILE A 213 7.86 -6.84 -22.21
C ILE A 213 8.69 -6.42 -21.00
N VAL A 214 9.63 -7.26 -20.56
CA VAL A 214 10.49 -6.96 -19.39
C VAL A 214 11.37 -5.74 -19.65
N ILE A 215 12.03 -5.68 -20.81
CA ILE A 215 12.88 -4.54 -21.19
C ILE A 215 12.05 -3.27 -21.31
N PHE A 216 10.88 -3.33 -21.96
CA PHE A 216 9.99 -2.19 -22.09
C PHE A 216 9.51 -1.68 -20.73
N PHE A 217 9.16 -2.60 -19.83
CA PHE A 217 8.81 -2.24 -18.46
C PHE A 217 9.96 -1.52 -17.75
N CYS A 218 11.16 -2.10 -17.75
CA CYS A 218 12.31 -1.55 -17.06
C CYS A 218 12.74 -0.18 -17.61
N ARG A 219 12.71 0.00 -18.93
CA ARG A 219 13.18 1.23 -19.58
C ARG A 219 12.13 2.33 -19.64
N PHE A 220 10.85 2.00 -19.78
CA PHE A 220 9.79 2.99 -19.98
C PHE A 220 8.69 2.92 -18.93
N ALA A 221 8.01 1.78 -18.79
CA ALA A 221 6.80 1.72 -17.98
C ALA A 221 7.06 1.97 -16.49
N ALA A 222 8.22 1.55 -15.97
CA ALA A 222 8.63 1.73 -14.58
C ALA A 222 8.70 3.21 -14.16
N ALA A 223 9.01 4.15 -15.06
CA ALA A 223 9.03 5.58 -14.74
C ALA A 223 7.64 6.12 -14.35
N SER A 224 6.56 5.52 -14.88
CA SER A 224 5.18 5.91 -14.54
C SER A 224 4.82 5.66 -13.07
N PHE A 225 5.65 4.90 -12.33
CA PHE A 225 5.44 4.67 -10.90
C PHE A 225 5.50 5.94 -10.06
N VAL A 226 6.03 7.05 -10.60
CA VAL A 226 5.95 8.36 -9.94
C VAL A 226 4.49 8.73 -9.70
N PHE A 227 3.62 8.48 -10.68
CA PHE A 227 2.19 8.79 -10.60
C PHE A 227 1.43 7.79 -9.73
N TYR A 228 1.81 6.50 -9.77
CA TYR A 228 1.31 5.53 -8.80
C TYR A 228 1.68 5.92 -7.37
N GLY A 229 2.92 6.35 -7.14
CA GLY A 229 3.39 6.83 -5.85
C GLY A 229 2.63 8.07 -5.38
N ALA A 230 2.41 9.04 -6.27
CA ALA A 230 1.59 10.21 -5.97
C ALA A 230 0.16 9.83 -5.56
N LEU A 231 -0.46 8.89 -6.29
CA LEU A 231 -1.78 8.36 -5.93
C LEU A 231 -1.77 7.67 -4.56
N PHE A 232 -0.75 6.86 -4.24
CA PHE A 232 -0.67 6.18 -2.94
C PHE A 232 -0.45 7.14 -1.77
N VAL A 233 0.35 8.19 -1.95
CA VAL A 233 0.53 9.25 -0.95
C VAL A 233 -0.78 10.03 -0.76
N ALA A 234 -1.47 10.39 -1.84
CA ALA A 234 -2.77 11.05 -1.77
C ALA A 234 -3.84 10.19 -1.08
N ASN A 235 -3.93 8.90 -1.42
CA ASN A 235 -4.82 7.94 -0.77
C ASN A 235 -4.53 7.81 0.74
N ALA A 236 -3.25 7.83 1.13
CA ALA A 236 -2.89 7.83 2.55
C ALA A 236 -3.40 9.08 3.26
N ALA A 237 -3.25 10.27 2.64
CA ALA A 237 -3.80 11.51 3.18
C ALA A 237 -5.33 11.44 3.31
N PHE A 238 -6.04 11.10 2.23
CA PHE A 238 -7.50 10.99 2.22
C PHE A 238 -8.05 10.03 3.29
N ASN A 239 -7.44 8.85 3.43
CA ASN A 239 -7.86 7.86 4.42
C ASN A 239 -7.65 8.34 5.87
N ASN A 240 -6.64 9.16 6.13
CA ASN A 240 -6.34 9.66 7.48
C ASN A 240 -7.06 10.97 7.82
N LEU A 241 -7.55 11.70 6.82
CA LEU A 241 -8.27 12.97 6.98
C LEU A 241 -9.80 12.83 6.98
N GLY A 242 -10.33 11.59 6.95
CA GLY A 242 -11.77 11.33 6.91
C GLY A 242 -12.39 11.45 5.51
N TYR A 243 -11.58 11.59 4.46
CA TYR A 243 -12.00 11.67 3.06
C TYR A 243 -11.79 10.33 2.32
N ALA A 244 -12.00 9.19 2.99
CA ALA A 244 -11.72 7.86 2.43
C ALA A 244 -12.47 7.56 1.11
N THR A 245 -13.62 8.21 0.88
CA THR A 245 -14.36 8.13 -0.38
C THR A 245 -13.55 8.68 -1.56
N TYR A 246 -12.72 9.70 -1.36
CA TYR A 246 -11.82 10.22 -2.40
C TYR A 246 -10.78 9.17 -2.78
N SER A 247 -10.21 8.45 -1.80
CA SER A 247 -9.30 7.33 -2.09
C SER A 247 -9.95 6.27 -2.97
N THR A 248 -11.22 5.94 -2.67
CA THR A 248 -11.98 4.96 -3.46
C THR A 248 -12.21 5.47 -4.88
N VAL A 249 -12.69 6.71 -5.04
CA VAL A 249 -12.98 7.31 -6.34
C VAL A 249 -11.74 7.41 -7.21
N PHE A 250 -10.61 7.88 -6.67
CA PHE A 250 -9.35 7.97 -7.43
C PHE A 250 -8.78 6.61 -7.78
N SER A 251 -8.87 5.62 -6.87
CA SER A 251 -8.37 4.26 -7.13
C SER A 251 -9.21 3.54 -8.19
N TRP A 252 -10.54 3.67 -8.13
CA TRP A 252 -11.43 3.14 -9.16
C TRP A 252 -11.30 3.89 -10.46
N GLY A 253 -11.28 5.22 -10.44
CA GLY A 253 -11.07 6.05 -11.63
C GLY A 253 -9.78 5.67 -12.36
N ARG A 254 -8.67 5.49 -11.61
CA ARG A 254 -7.42 4.95 -12.18
C ARG A 254 -7.64 3.57 -12.78
N SER A 255 -8.18 2.62 -12.04
CA SER A 255 -8.31 1.24 -12.53
C SER A 255 -9.26 1.10 -13.71
N THR A 256 -10.32 1.91 -13.79
CA THR A 256 -11.32 1.83 -14.86
C THR A 256 -11.02 2.84 -15.95
N LEU A 257 -11.29 4.12 -15.73
CA LEU A 257 -11.16 5.17 -16.74
C LEU A 257 -9.70 5.43 -17.15
N GLY A 258 -8.74 5.17 -16.25
CA GLY A 258 -7.32 5.30 -16.52
C GLY A 258 -6.75 4.08 -17.22
N VAL A 259 -6.81 2.90 -16.61
CA VAL A 259 -6.10 1.72 -17.11
C VAL A 259 -6.87 1.03 -18.24
N ILE A 260 -8.19 0.79 -18.12
CA ILE A 260 -8.93 -0.04 -19.09
C ILE A 260 -8.90 0.53 -20.52
N PRO A 261 -9.29 1.80 -20.77
CA PRO A 261 -9.26 2.37 -22.13
C PRO A 261 -7.87 2.39 -22.73
N PHE A 262 -6.85 2.78 -21.95
CA PHE A 262 -5.49 2.90 -22.44
C PHE A 262 -4.86 1.53 -22.74
N VAL A 263 -5.15 0.53 -21.91
CA VAL A 263 -4.76 -0.86 -22.18
C VAL A 263 -5.46 -1.38 -23.42
N TRP A 264 -6.77 -1.15 -23.55
CA TRP A 264 -7.53 -1.60 -24.71
C TRP A 264 -7.01 -0.98 -26.01
N ILE A 265 -6.78 0.33 -26.04
CA ILE A 265 -6.17 1.02 -27.19
C ILE A 265 -4.76 0.49 -27.45
N GLY A 266 -3.93 0.39 -26.40
CA GLY A 266 -2.56 -0.09 -26.52
C GLY A 266 -2.47 -1.50 -27.11
N ALA A 267 -3.34 -2.40 -26.64
CA ALA A 267 -3.43 -3.78 -27.13
C ALA A 267 -3.70 -3.85 -28.64
N GLN A 268 -4.58 -2.99 -29.16
CA GLN A 268 -4.97 -2.99 -30.58
C GLN A 268 -3.85 -2.49 -31.49
N TYR A 269 -3.10 -1.46 -31.07
CA TYR A 269 -2.11 -0.82 -31.94
C TYR A 269 -0.68 -1.37 -31.77
N TYR A 270 -0.30 -1.84 -30.58
CA TYR A 270 1.09 -2.19 -30.24
C TYR A 270 1.21 -3.54 -29.52
N GLY A 271 0.18 -4.38 -29.57
CA GLY A 271 0.21 -5.72 -28.99
C GLY A 271 0.45 -5.75 -27.47
N ALA A 272 1.19 -6.75 -26.97
CA ALA A 272 1.46 -6.90 -25.54
C ALA A 272 2.26 -5.74 -24.94
N ILE A 273 3.21 -5.17 -25.70
CA ILE A 273 3.95 -3.96 -25.27
C ILE A 273 2.99 -2.78 -25.09
N GLY A 274 2.02 -2.65 -26.01
CA GLY A 274 0.95 -1.67 -25.93
C GLY A 274 0.08 -1.80 -24.68
N VAL A 275 -0.20 -3.03 -24.23
CA VAL A 275 -0.91 -3.26 -22.95
C VAL A 275 -0.13 -2.67 -21.78
N VAL A 276 1.19 -2.92 -21.72
CA VAL A 276 2.06 -2.40 -20.65
C VAL A 276 2.17 -0.87 -20.72
N ALA A 277 2.24 -0.30 -21.92
CA ALA A 277 2.21 1.14 -22.14
C ALA A 277 0.88 1.75 -21.66
N GLY A 278 -0.25 1.13 -21.99
CA GLY A 278 -1.57 1.57 -21.54
C GLY A 278 -1.73 1.53 -20.03
N TRP A 279 -1.24 0.45 -19.40
CA TRP A 279 -1.26 0.29 -17.94
C TRP A 279 -0.42 1.34 -17.19
N SER A 280 0.71 1.74 -17.77
CA SER A 280 1.58 2.79 -17.21
C SER A 280 1.01 4.20 -17.41
N LEU A 281 0.49 4.50 -18.61
CA LEU A 281 -0.11 5.79 -18.93
C LEU A 281 -1.43 6.04 -18.17
N GLY A 282 -2.21 4.98 -17.92
CA GLY A 282 -3.48 5.07 -17.21
C GLY A 282 -3.39 5.61 -15.78
N ALA A 283 -2.20 5.60 -15.17
CA ALA A 283 -1.97 6.16 -13.84
C ALA A 283 -1.66 7.65 -13.82
N VAL A 284 -1.25 8.24 -14.94
CA VAL A 284 -0.75 9.63 -15.00
C VAL A 284 -1.83 10.62 -14.58
N LEU A 285 -2.99 10.57 -15.25
CA LEU A 285 -4.10 11.50 -15.00
C LEU A 285 -4.57 11.43 -13.54
N PHE A 286 -4.81 10.22 -13.04
CA PHE A 286 -5.35 10.01 -11.70
C PHE A 286 -4.32 10.25 -10.60
N GLY A 287 -3.03 9.98 -10.85
CA GLY A 287 -1.95 10.29 -9.90
C GLY A 287 -1.78 11.79 -9.71
N VAL A 288 -1.75 12.56 -10.81
CA VAL A 288 -1.65 14.03 -10.75
C VAL A 288 -2.90 14.62 -10.13
N ALA A 289 -4.09 14.20 -10.56
CA ALA A 289 -5.35 14.70 -10.03
C ALA A 289 -5.52 14.39 -8.53
N ALA A 290 -5.14 13.19 -8.07
CA ALA A 290 -5.20 12.83 -6.66
C ALA A 290 -4.26 13.69 -5.81
N ALA A 291 -3.03 13.95 -6.28
CA ALA A 291 -2.10 14.83 -5.58
C ALA A 291 -2.64 16.27 -5.45
N ILE A 292 -3.20 16.83 -6.53
CA ILE A 292 -3.81 18.16 -6.51
C ILE A 292 -4.98 18.22 -5.52
N VAL A 293 -5.87 17.22 -5.56
CA VAL A 293 -7.02 17.18 -4.64
C VAL A 293 -6.57 16.99 -3.19
N ALA A 294 -5.50 16.24 -2.92
CA ALA A 294 -4.94 16.10 -1.57
C ALA A 294 -4.46 17.45 -1.01
N PHE A 295 -3.75 18.26 -1.80
CA PHE A 295 -3.38 19.62 -1.38
C PHE A 295 -4.61 20.50 -1.10
N ARG A 296 -5.61 20.46 -1.99
CA ARG A 296 -6.84 21.25 -1.81
C ARG A 296 -7.62 20.84 -0.55
N VAL A 297 -7.66 19.56 -0.21
CA VAL A 297 -8.29 19.07 1.02
C VAL A 297 -7.59 19.64 2.25
N ILE A 298 -6.25 19.61 2.28
CA ILE A 298 -5.47 20.17 3.39
C ILE A 298 -5.69 21.69 3.50
N GLU A 299 -5.69 22.41 2.38
CA GLU A 299 -5.90 23.86 2.34
C GLU A 299 -7.32 24.24 2.79
N ARG A 300 -8.33 23.46 2.41
CA ARG A 300 -9.71 23.65 2.88
C ARG A 300 -9.84 23.46 4.39
N LEU A 301 -9.22 22.41 4.94
CA LEU A 301 -9.21 22.17 6.39
C LEU A 301 -8.50 23.30 7.15
N ALA A 302 -7.46 23.90 6.56
CA ALA A 302 -6.79 25.05 7.15
C ALA A 302 -7.69 26.30 7.21
N ALA A 303 -8.52 26.51 6.18
CA ALA A 303 -9.46 27.63 6.12
C ALA A 303 -10.64 27.47 7.09
N GLU A 304 -11.07 26.24 7.37
CA GLU A 304 -12.16 25.94 8.31
C GLU A 304 -11.71 25.98 9.79
N GLY A 305 -10.40 25.91 10.08
CA GLY A 305 -9.84 25.74 11.44
C GLY A 305 -9.51 26.99 12.25
N THR A 306 -9.80 28.20 11.78
CA THR A 306 -9.51 29.48 12.47
C THR A 306 -10.74 30.06 13.18
N GLY A 307 -11.13 29.47 14.31
CA GLY A 307 -12.10 30.05 15.26
C GLY A 307 -11.42 30.74 16.45
N PRO A 308 -11.99 31.83 17.02
CA PRO A 308 -11.35 32.62 18.10
C PRO A 308 -11.12 31.91 19.44
N ASP A 309 -11.84 30.81 19.71
CA ASP A 309 -11.86 30.13 21.02
C ASP A 309 -10.85 28.97 21.17
N ASP A 310 -9.97 28.78 20.19
CA ASP A 310 -9.15 27.57 20.05
C ASP A 310 -7.66 27.76 20.39
N VAL A 311 -7.38 28.29 21.58
CA VAL A 311 -6.02 28.23 22.14
C VAL A 311 -5.76 26.81 22.64
N LEU A 312 -4.88 26.08 21.96
CA LEU A 312 -4.46 24.74 22.40
C LEU A 312 -3.75 24.83 23.76
N PRO A 313 -4.03 23.93 24.72
CA PRO A 313 -3.15 23.75 25.87
C PRO A 313 -1.77 23.32 25.38
N GLY A 314 -0.72 23.80 26.06
CA GLY A 314 0.67 23.55 25.71
C GLY A 314 1.01 22.06 25.56
N PRO A 315 2.11 21.73 24.85
CA PRO A 315 2.47 20.36 24.56
C PRO A 315 2.60 19.52 25.84
N PRO A 316 2.10 18.27 25.86
CA PRO A 316 2.24 17.39 27.01
C PRO A 316 3.72 17.07 27.30
N PRO A 317 4.09 16.84 28.57
CA PRO A 317 5.49 16.65 29.00
C PRO A 317 6.19 15.41 28.42
N SER A 318 5.50 14.57 27.64
CA SER A 318 6.06 13.38 26.98
C SER A 318 6.78 13.66 25.64
N ALA A 319 6.98 14.94 25.27
CA ALA A 319 7.84 15.31 24.15
C ALA A 319 9.33 14.94 24.34
N HIS A 320 9.72 14.45 25.53
CA HIS A 320 11.04 13.89 25.85
C HIS A 320 11.17 12.38 25.53
N SER A 321 10.61 11.93 24.41
CA SER A 321 10.98 10.62 23.88
C SER A 321 12.44 10.68 23.38
N PRO A 322 13.33 9.75 23.75
CA PRO A 322 14.73 9.74 23.30
C PRO A 322 14.88 9.54 21.77
N PHE A 323 13.76 9.34 21.05
CA PHE A 323 13.70 9.21 19.60
C PHE A 323 13.15 10.45 18.88
N SER A 324 12.74 11.51 19.59
CA SER A 324 12.48 12.80 18.95
C SER A 324 13.82 13.50 18.72
N THR A 325 14.20 13.67 17.46
CA THR A 325 15.42 14.39 17.11
C THR A 325 15.32 15.81 17.67
N ALA A 326 16.34 16.22 18.43
CA ALA A 326 16.42 17.46 19.21
C ALA A 326 16.38 18.78 18.39
N LYS A 327 15.81 18.78 17.17
CA LYS A 327 15.57 19.98 16.35
C LYS A 327 14.25 20.69 16.67
N ALA A 328 13.36 20.08 17.46
CA ALA A 328 12.11 20.71 17.88
C ALA A 328 12.25 21.63 19.10
N ALA A 329 13.45 21.74 19.69
CA ALA A 329 13.68 22.46 20.95
C ALA A 329 14.44 23.79 20.79
N THR A 330 14.65 24.30 19.57
CA THR A 330 15.56 25.46 19.35
C THR A 330 14.95 26.69 18.69
N PHE A 331 13.63 26.86 18.69
CA PHE A 331 13.04 28.16 18.38
C PHE A 331 12.06 28.55 19.48
N GLN A 332 12.64 29.11 20.55
CA GLN A 332 11.96 30.10 21.40
C GLN A 332 11.75 31.38 20.60
#